data_AF-A0A9D1MW66-F1
#
_entry.id   AF-A0A9D1MW66-F1
#
_cell.length_a   1.000
_cell.length_b   1.000
_cell.length_c   1.000
_cell.angle_alpha   90.00
_cell.angle_beta   90.00
_cell.angle_gamma   90.00
#
_symmetry.space_group_name_H-M   'P 1'
#
loop_
_entity.id
_entity.type
_entity.pdbx_description
1 polymer ?
#
loop_
_entity_poly.entity_id
_entity_poly.type
_entity_poly.pdbx_seq_one_letter_code
_entity_poly.pdbx_strand_id
1 'polypeptide(L)'
;MKKFTKIVCLALVCVFALFALTACAPNSDPDKALASLKENEYTAIKDTLIVPAALTLAGVKGIDVVISGSKVVETDDGTKGEHVTVVYFLTADAANSAWETVQEYAESEKEEDASDWKIKKFGKMIFYGTSAGIRAAM
;
A
#
# COMPACT_ATOMS: atom_id res chain seq x y z
N MET A 1 -11.19 41.95 19.15
CA MET A 1 -10.98 40.54 19.55
C MET A 1 -11.54 39.51 18.55
N LYS A 2 -12.75 39.68 17.98
CA LYS A 2 -13.38 38.67 17.08
C LYS A 2 -12.63 38.31 15.77
N LYS A 3 -11.73 39.17 15.26
CA LYS A 3 -11.00 38.93 13.99
C LYS A 3 -9.69 38.16 14.16
N PHE A 4 -8.97 38.38 15.26
CA PHE A 4 -7.70 37.70 15.55
C PHE A 4 -7.90 36.24 15.95
N THR A 5 -8.95 35.93 16.73
CA THR A 5 -9.30 34.55 17.10
C THR A 5 -9.61 33.68 15.89
N LYS A 6 -10.25 34.23 14.84
CA LYS A 6 -10.54 33.49 13.60
C LYS A 6 -9.28 33.11 12.82
N ILE A 7 -8.27 33.99 12.79
CA ILE A 7 -7.01 33.76 12.06
C ILE A 7 -6.15 32.72 12.81
N VAL A 8 -6.12 32.78 14.14
CA VAL A 8 -5.40 31.79 14.96
C VAL A 8 -6.05 30.41 14.88
N CYS A 9 -7.39 30.32 14.91
CA CYS A 9 -8.09 29.05 14.71
C CYS A 9 -7.85 28.46 13.31
N LEU A 10 -7.83 29.29 12.26
CA LEU A 10 -7.59 28.82 10.90
C LEU A 10 -6.15 28.28 10.74
N ALA A 11 -5.16 28.96 11.31
CA ALA A 11 -3.77 28.50 11.32
C ALA A 11 -3.62 27.18 12.10
N LEU A 12 -4.30 27.04 13.24
CA LEU A 12 -4.27 25.80 14.04
C LEU A 12 -4.93 24.62 13.30
N VAL A 13 -6.05 24.85 12.60
CA VAL A 13 -6.71 23.82 11.78
C VAL A 13 -5.84 23.41 10.59
N CYS A 14 -5.15 24.36 9.94
CA CYS A 14 -4.21 24.04 8.86
C CYS A 14 -3.02 23.20 9.37
N VAL A 15 -2.50 23.49 10.56
CA VAL A 15 -1.41 22.72 11.15
C VAL A 15 -1.87 21.31 11.56
N PHE A 16 -3.04 21.16 12.18
CA PHE A 16 -3.60 19.83 12.50
C PHE A 16 -3.96 19.02 11.24
N ALA A 17 -4.43 19.67 10.16
CA ALA A 17 -4.68 19.00 8.89
C ALA A 17 -3.38 18.48 8.23
N LEU A 18 -2.26 19.19 8.40
CA LEU A 18 -0.95 18.74 7.93
C LEU A 18 -0.43 17.54 8.74
N PHE A 19 -0.60 17.54 10.07
CA PHE A 19 -0.23 16.39 10.92
C PHE A 19 -1.11 15.16 10.69
N ALA A 20 -2.40 15.34 10.39
CA ALA A 20 -3.30 14.26 10.03
C ALA A 20 -2.98 13.66 8.64
N LEU A 21 -2.46 14.46 7.70
CA LEU A 21 -2.01 13.98 6.39
C LEU A 21 -0.71 13.16 6.46
N THR A 22 0.22 13.52 7.37
CA THR A 22 1.50 12.81 7.50
C THR A 22 1.40 11.46 8.21
N ALA A 23 0.31 11.22 8.97
CA ALA A 23 0.14 10.00 9.74
C ALA A 23 -0.47 8.82 8.95
N CYS A 24 -0.85 9.03 7.68
CA CYS A 24 -1.49 8.00 6.84
C CYS A 24 -1.01 8.06 5.38
N ALA A 25 0.13 8.71 5.13
CA ALA A 25 0.73 8.76 3.79
C ALA A 25 1.45 7.43 3.53
N PRO A 26 1.18 6.74 2.41
CA PRO A 26 1.80 5.45 2.14
C PRO A 26 3.33 5.56 2.11
N ASN A 27 4.01 4.61 2.75
CA ASN A 27 5.48 4.49 2.72
C ASN A 27 6.02 4.45 1.28
N SER A 28 6.52 5.60 0.80
CA SER A 28 7.13 5.75 -0.52
C SER A 28 8.54 5.15 -0.64
N ASP A 29 9.09 4.73 0.49
CA ASP A 29 10.36 4.01 0.64
C ASP A 29 10.07 2.51 0.88
N PRO A 30 10.47 1.62 -0.06
CA PRO A 30 10.25 0.18 0.06
C PRO A 30 10.85 -0.44 1.33
N ASP A 31 11.97 0.08 1.83
CA ASP A 31 12.61 -0.46 3.04
C ASP A 31 11.82 -0.13 4.30
N LYS A 32 11.12 1.01 4.32
CA LYS A 32 10.21 1.36 5.41
C LYS A 32 8.94 0.52 5.39
N ALA A 33 8.38 0.26 4.21
CA ALA A 33 7.24 -0.66 4.10
C ALA A 33 7.61 -2.08 4.56
N LEU A 34 8.79 -2.57 4.18
CA LEU A 34 9.30 -3.86 4.65
C LEU A 34 9.47 -3.88 6.18
N ALA A 35 10.04 -2.83 6.76
CA ALA A 35 10.20 -2.71 8.21
C ALA A 35 8.85 -2.64 8.94
N SER A 36 7.92 -1.84 8.44
CA SER A 36 6.56 -1.69 9.01
C SER A 36 5.80 -3.02 8.99
N LEU A 37 5.89 -3.77 7.89
CA LEU A 37 5.29 -5.11 7.82
C LEU A 37 5.88 -6.05 8.87
N LYS A 38 7.21 -6.07 9.02
CA LYS A 38 7.88 -6.90 10.04
C LYS A 38 7.52 -6.48 11.46
N GLU A 39 7.39 -5.17 11.73
CA GLU A 39 6.94 -4.64 13.03
C GLU A 39 5.50 -5.08 13.34
N ASN A 40 4.65 -5.19 12.32
CA ASN A 40 3.30 -5.73 12.42
C ASN A 40 3.24 -7.27 12.37
N GLU A 41 4.38 -7.95 12.51
CA GLU A 41 4.55 -9.41 12.56
C GLU A 41 4.18 -10.13 11.25
N TYR A 42 4.24 -9.43 10.11
CA TYR A 42 4.13 -10.07 8.81
C TYR A 42 5.45 -10.74 8.44
N THR A 43 5.35 -11.90 7.81
CA THR A 43 6.45 -12.46 7.02
C THR A 43 6.54 -11.64 5.74
N ALA A 44 7.53 -10.74 5.67
CA ALA A 44 7.66 -9.79 4.59
C ALA A 44 9.00 -9.91 3.86
N ILE A 45 8.93 -9.78 2.53
CA ILE A 45 10.07 -9.91 1.62
C ILE A 45 10.13 -8.73 0.66
N LYS A 46 11.35 -8.43 0.23
CA LYS A 46 11.64 -7.57 -0.91
C LYS A 46 11.85 -8.47 -2.12
N ASP A 47 10.91 -8.47 -3.06
CA ASP A 47 10.96 -9.23 -4.29
C ASP A 47 11.40 -8.34 -5.46
N THR A 48 12.48 -8.75 -6.10
CA THR A 48 13.03 -8.12 -7.31
C THR A 48 12.97 -9.04 -8.52
N LEU A 49 12.36 -10.22 -8.39
CA LEU A 49 12.44 -11.30 -9.38
C LEU A 49 11.07 -11.84 -9.77
N ILE A 50 10.26 -12.38 -8.85
CA ILE A 50 9.11 -13.22 -9.20
C ILE A 50 7.92 -12.38 -9.68
N VAL A 51 7.36 -11.56 -8.79
CA VAL A 51 6.23 -10.66 -9.11
C VAL A 51 6.65 -9.63 -10.17
N PRO A 52 7.84 -8.99 -10.08
CA PRO A 52 8.31 -8.11 -11.16
C PRO A 52 8.39 -8.80 -12.53
N ALA A 53 8.87 -10.05 -12.60
CA ALA A 53 8.91 -10.78 -13.88
C ALA A 53 7.51 -11.11 -14.40
N ALA A 54 6.60 -11.56 -13.53
CA ALA A 54 5.22 -11.86 -13.92
C ALA A 54 4.52 -10.61 -14.49
N LEU A 55 4.64 -9.47 -13.80
CA LEU A 55 4.10 -8.20 -14.28
C LEU A 55 4.77 -7.73 -15.57
N THR A 56 6.09 -7.92 -15.71
CA THR A 56 6.82 -7.58 -16.94
C THR A 56 6.35 -8.43 -18.13
N LEU A 57 6.09 -9.72 -17.92
CA LEU A 57 5.51 -10.61 -18.94
C LEU A 57 4.09 -10.16 -19.33
N ALA A 58 3.33 -9.59 -18.40
CA ALA A 58 2.04 -8.95 -18.66
C ALA A 58 2.16 -7.57 -19.35
N GLY A 59 3.38 -7.10 -19.66
CA GLY A 59 3.63 -5.85 -20.36
C GLY A 59 3.86 -4.64 -19.46
N VAL A 60 3.88 -4.81 -18.14
CA VAL A 60 4.18 -3.74 -17.19
C VAL A 60 5.65 -3.32 -17.30
N LYS A 61 5.92 -2.02 -17.27
CA LYS A 61 7.27 -1.45 -17.34
C LYS A 61 7.52 -0.49 -16.19
N GLY A 62 8.80 -0.28 -15.91
CA GLY A 62 9.24 0.71 -14.92
C GLY A 62 8.97 0.30 -13.48
N ILE A 63 8.90 -1.00 -13.19
CA ILE A 63 8.91 -1.54 -11.82
C ILE A 63 10.32 -1.33 -11.26
N ASP A 64 10.39 -0.77 -10.06
CA ASP A 64 11.62 -0.62 -9.27
C ASP A 64 11.80 -1.85 -8.37
N VAL A 65 10.82 -2.10 -7.51
CA VAL A 65 10.85 -3.22 -6.55
C VAL A 65 9.43 -3.60 -6.12
N VAL A 66 9.25 -4.84 -5.68
CA VAL A 66 8.01 -5.29 -5.05
C VAL A 66 8.27 -5.63 -3.59
N ILE A 67 7.37 -5.20 -2.70
CA ILE A 67 7.34 -5.63 -1.30
C ILE A 67 6.09 -6.48 -1.11
N SER A 68 6.25 -7.69 -0.59
CA SER A 68 5.12 -8.57 -0.26
C SER A 68 5.18 -8.98 1.19
N GLY A 69 4.00 -9.13 1.82
CA GLY A 69 3.87 -9.56 3.20
C GLY A 69 2.66 -10.46 3.40
N SER A 70 2.80 -11.46 4.25
CA SER A 70 1.70 -12.30 4.72
C SER A 70 1.73 -12.50 6.24
N LYS A 71 0.54 -12.63 6.83
CA LYS A 71 0.34 -12.94 8.25
C LYS A 71 -0.89 -13.84 8.38
N VAL A 72 -0.84 -14.81 9.28
CA VAL A 72 -2.03 -15.59 9.68
C VAL A 72 -2.48 -15.06 11.03
N VAL A 73 -3.77 -14.75 11.15
CA VAL A 73 -4.38 -14.21 12.36
C VAL A 73 -5.44 -15.19 12.86
N GLU A 74 -5.40 -15.55 14.13
CA GLU A 74 -6.47 -16.32 14.77
C GLU A 74 -7.68 -15.41 15.04
N THR A 75 -8.86 -15.87 14.65
CA THR A 75 -10.15 -15.22 14.86
C THR A 75 -11.09 -16.19 15.57
N ASP A 76 -12.20 -15.66 16.09
CA ASP A 76 -13.21 -16.49 16.76
C ASP A 76 -13.81 -17.58 15.83
N ASP A 77 -13.75 -17.34 14.51
CA ASP A 77 -14.27 -18.23 13.46
C ASP A 77 -13.18 -19.13 12.82
N GLY A 78 -11.93 -19.06 13.27
CA GLY A 78 -10.82 -19.87 12.74
C GLY A 78 -9.54 -19.06 12.48
N THR A 79 -8.90 -19.26 11.33
CA THR A 79 -7.71 -18.51 10.94
C THR A 79 -7.99 -17.68 9.70
N LYS A 80 -7.60 -16.41 9.71
CA LYS A 80 -7.67 -15.51 8.55
C LYS A 80 -6.26 -15.22 8.02
N GLY A 81 -6.08 -15.37 6.71
CA GLY A 81 -4.90 -14.89 6.01
C GLY A 81 -4.98 -13.38 5.74
N GLU A 82 -3.95 -12.65 6.14
CA GLU A 82 -3.72 -11.26 5.76
C GLU A 82 -2.56 -11.19 4.79
N HIS A 83 -2.77 -10.54 3.65
CA HIS A 83 -1.80 -10.44 2.57
C HIS A 83 -1.72 -9.01 2.04
N VAL A 84 -0.55 -8.63 1.57
CA VAL A 84 -0.32 -7.38 0.85
C VAL A 84 0.86 -7.52 -0.10
N THR A 85 0.72 -6.92 -1.27
CA THR A 85 1.81 -6.68 -2.21
C THR A 85 1.80 -5.21 -2.61
N VAL A 86 2.99 -4.60 -2.61
CA VAL A 86 3.24 -3.21 -3.00
C VAL A 86 4.20 -3.21 -4.17
N VAL A 87 3.72 -2.79 -5.32
CA VAL A 87 4.54 -2.60 -6.53
C VAL A 87 5.03 -1.16 -6.54
N TYR A 88 6.33 -0.97 -6.37
CA TYR A 88 6.98 0.33 -6.51
C TYR A 88 7.44 0.51 -7.95
N PHE A 89 7.09 1.65 -8.52
CA PHE A 89 7.52 2.07 -9.85
C PHE A 89 8.60 3.14 -9.76
N LEU A 90 9.42 3.24 -10.79
CA LEU A 90 10.42 4.30 -10.93
C LEU A 90 9.77 5.70 -10.97
N THR A 91 8.58 5.81 -11.57
CA THR A 91 7.83 7.06 -11.71
C THR A 91 6.34 6.86 -11.49
N ALA A 92 5.63 7.95 -11.17
CA ALA A 92 4.17 7.93 -11.09
C ALA A 92 3.52 7.66 -12.45
N ASP A 93 4.13 8.11 -13.55
CA ASP A 93 3.63 7.85 -14.90
C ASP A 93 3.71 6.36 -15.26
N ALA A 94 4.79 5.68 -14.87
CA ALA A 94 4.89 4.22 -15.03
C ALA A 94 3.78 3.50 -14.25
N ALA A 95 3.52 3.91 -13.00
CA ALA A 95 2.40 3.37 -12.21
C ALA A 95 1.03 3.67 -12.86
N ASN A 96 0.86 4.84 -13.48
CA ASN A 96 -0.38 5.19 -14.18
C ASN A 96 -0.60 4.31 -15.41
N SER A 97 0.43 4.12 -16.24
CA SER A 97 0.35 3.26 -17.43
C SER A 97 0.16 1.78 -17.08
N ALA A 98 0.68 1.33 -15.94
CA ALA A 98 0.57 -0.04 -15.47
C ALA A 98 -0.74 -0.36 -14.75
N TRP A 99 -1.56 0.66 -14.42
CA TRP A 99 -2.68 0.52 -13.49
C TRP A 99 -3.66 -0.59 -13.87
N GLU A 100 -4.14 -0.61 -15.11
CA GLU A 100 -5.12 -1.60 -15.57
C GLU A 100 -4.54 -3.02 -15.53
N THR A 101 -3.34 -3.22 -16.07
CA THR A 101 -2.67 -4.53 -16.07
C THR A 101 -2.38 -5.05 -14.66
N VAL A 102 -1.91 -4.18 -13.76
CA VAL A 102 -1.65 -4.57 -12.36
C VAL A 102 -2.96 -4.86 -11.63
N GLN A 103 -4.03 -4.14 -11.94
CA GLN A 103 -5.35 -4.41 -11.37
C GLN A 103 -5.87 -5.78 -11.82
N GLU A 104 -5.79 -6.10 -13.12
CA GLU A 104 -6.17 -7.41 -13.65
C GLU A 104 -5.33 -8.55 -13.03
N TYR A 105 -4.02 -8.37 -12.95
CA TYR A 105 -3.13 -9.33 -12.30
C TYR A 105 -3.51 -9.52 -10.82
N ALA A 106 -3.72 -8.43 -10.08
CA ALA A 106 -4.09 -8.49 -8.68
C ALA A 106 -5.46 -9.15 -8.44
N GLU A 107 -6.44 -8.97 -9.32
CA GLU A 107 -7.73 -9.68 -9.22
C GLU A 107 -7.57 -11.18 -9.52
N SER A 108 -6.62 -11.57 -10.40
CA SER A 108 -6.33 -12.99 -10.63
C SER A 108 -5.64 -13.69 -9.45
N GLU A 109 -4.93 -12.93 -8.60
CA GLU A 109 -4.28 -13.42 -7.38
C GLU A 109 -5.20 -13.40 -6.16
N LYS A 110 -6.43 -12.89 -6.31
CA LYS A 110 -7.38 -12.77 -5.20
C LYS A 110 -7.92 -14.15 -4.81
N GLU A 111 -7.76 -14.51 -3.56
CA GLU A 111 -8.38 -15.72 -3.00
C GLU A 111 -9.92 -15.59 -2.93
N GLU A 112 -10.66 -16.68 -3.18
CA GLU A 112 -12.14 -16.68 -3.27
C GLU A 112 -12.82 -16.09 -2.02
N ASP A 113 -12.22 -16.26 -0.84
CA ASP A 113 -12.74 -15.80 0.44
C ASP A 113 -12.23 -14.42 0.89
N ALA A 114 -11.45 -13.72 0.06
CA ALA A 114 -10.87 -12.40 0.37
C ALA A 114 -11.90 -11.26 0.23
N SER A 115 -12.90 -11.25 1.11
CA SER A 115 -13.99 -10.25 1.14
C SER A 115 -13.51 -8.80 1.33
N ASP A 116 -12.34 -8.59 1.93
CA ASP A 116 -11.72 -7.29 2.16
C ASP A 116 -10.56 -6.96 1.23
N TRP A 117 -10.42 -7.68 0.11
CA TRP A 117 -9.44 -7.40 -0.93
C TRP A 117 -9.62 -5.99 -1.49
N LYS A 118 -8.52 -5.26 -1.60
CA LYS A 118 -8.46 -3.91 -2.16
C LYS A 118 -7.27 -3.80 -3.09
N ILE A 119 -7.45 -3.00 -4.13
CA ILE A 119 -6.38 -2.54 -5.02
C ILE A 119 -6.39 -1.02 -4.94
N LYS A 120 -5.24 -0.40 -4.65
CA LYS A 120 -5.12 1.06 -4.50
C LYS A 120 -3.85 1.57 -5.16
N LYS A 121 -3.90 2.75 -5.76
CA LYS A 121 -2.73 3.45 -6.31
C LYS A 121 -2.45 4.74 -5.57
N PHE A 122 -1.18 4.99 -5.27
CA PHE A 122 -0.72 6.23 -4.66
C PHE A 122 0.62 6.65 -5.29
N GLY A 123 0.60 7.71 -6.10
CA GLY A 123 1.81 8.19 -6.78
C GLY A 123 2.48 7.09 -7.60
N LYS A 124 3.71 6.74 -7.25
CA LYS A 124 4.53 5.69 -7.90
C LYS A 124 4.27 4.27 -7.36
N MET A 125 3.19 4.03 -6.64
CA MET A 125 2.94 2.75 -5.94
C MET A 125 1.56 2.21 -6.27
N ILE A 126 1.47 0.89 -6.44
CA ILE A 126 0.21 0.15 -6.48
C ILE A 126 0.22 -0.92 -5.39
N PHE A 127 -0.82 -0.93 -4.57
CA PHE A 127 -1.04 -1.85 -3.47
C PHE A 127 -2.17 -2.80 -3.86
N TYR A 128 -2.03 -4.08 -3.56
CA TYR A 128 -3.14 -5.01 -3.57
C TYR A 128 -3.03 -6.03 -2.44
N GLY A 129 -4.17 -6.44 -1.89
CA GLY A 129 -4.21 -7.32 -0.74
C GLY A 129 -5.40 -7.06 0.17
N THR A 130 -5.36 -7.67 1.34
CA THR A 130 -6.31 -7.42 2.44
C THR A 130 -6.19 -5.99 2.96
N SER A 131 -7.27 -5.47 3.51
CA SER A 131 -7.29 -4.10 4.05
C SER A 131 -6.34 -3.92 5.23
N ALA A 132 -6.13 -4.96 6.05
CA ALA A 132 -5.17 -4.97 7.14
C ALA A 132 -3.72 -4.94 6.62
N GLY A 133 -3.38 -5.81 5.66
CA GLY A 133 -2.04 -5.83 5.07
C GLY A 133 -1.66 -4.51 4.41
N ILE A 134 -2.58 -3.88 3.67
CA ILE A 134 -2.33 -2.57 3.07
C ILE A 134 -2.05 -1.52 4.15
N ARG A 135 -2.77 -1.54 5.28
CA ARG A 135 -2.51 -0.61 6.40
C ARG A 135 -1.18 -0.89 7.08
N ALA A 136 -0.79 -2.15 7.22
CA ALA A 136 0.48 -2.54 7.84
C ALA A 136 1.70 -2.11 6.99
N ALA A 137 1.54 -2.02 5.66
CA ALA A 137 2.60 -1.55 4.75
C ALA A 137 2.72 -0.01 4.66
N MET A 138 1.66 0.73 5.03
CA MET A 138 1.59 2.20 4.93
C MET A 138 2.27 2.87 6.11
#